data_AF-A0A352MWZ4-F1
#
_entry.id   AF-A0A352MWZ4-F1
#
_cell.length_a   1.000
_cell.length_b   1.000
_cell.length_c   1.000
_cell.angle_alpha   90.00
_cell.angle_beta   90.00
_cell.angle_gamma   90.00
#
_symmetry.space_group_name_H-M   'P 1'
#
loop_
_entity.id
_entity.type
_entity.pdbx_description
1 polymer ?
#
loop_
_entity_poly.entity_id
_entity_poly.type
_entity_poly.pdbx_seq_one_letter_code
_entity_poly.pdbx_strand_id
1 'polypeptide(L)'
;MSKSGIVNVRMVITEEKILSNIDKIQKLINPKSKKQIVQLEEDTMFKDLVQSIKDYLTEYPNKKNFPNSVYKAAYELVEYATNQFEENTKKIEDLIIQRENNIALAAKLKKALNMVTNKEDDWKNKIQKLSEDFSEEIIDTLGSIGRARSKKSQNFQDGVKLINAKVANLESNLHIEIDMERIEDRSKALSFIGIEIAESLKEIPTPEEDVQELQEEISADEQYINETRVNIKPSLWERFKNTKLVRAIRYVMKIKIVLELPEALPEPTHGEQ
;
A
#
# COMPACT_ATOMS: atom_id res chain seq x y z
N MET A 1 50.34 3.37 38.14
CA MET A 1 48.89 3.32 37.85
C MET A 1 48.71 3.54 36.35
N SER A 2 48.44 2.48 35.59
CA SER A 2 48.24 2.53 34.14
C SER A 2 46.87 3.11 33.82
N LYS A 3 46.82 4.23 33.09
CA LYS A 3 45.59 4.75 32.50
C LYS A 3 45.14 3.76 31.43
N SER A 4 44.15 2.94 31.75
CA SER A 4 43.45 2.13 30.77
C SER A 4 42.72 3.09 29.82
N GLY A 5 43.26 3.28 28.62
CA GLY A 5 42.59 4.03 27.58
C GLY A 5 41.31 3.29 27.21
N ILE A 6 40.17 3.94 27.35
CA ILE A 6 38.91 3.48 26.77
C ILE A 6 39.12 3.53 25.27
N VAL A 7 39.49 2.39 24.68
CA VAL A 7 39.54 2.22 23.24
C VAL A 7 38.10 2.28 22.77
N ASN A 8 37.73 3.37 22.10
CA ASN A 8 36.50 3.43 21.32
C ASN A 8 36.60 2.35 20.23
N VAL A 9 36.10 1.15 20.53
CA VAL A 9 35.88 0.11 19.52
C VAL A 9 34.71 0.61 18.68
N ARG A 10 34.98 1.46 17.68
CA ARG A 10 34.04 1.62 16.56
C ARG A 10 33.86 0.22 15.99
N MET A 11 32.68 -0.37 16.18
CA MET A 11 32.34 -1.66 15.57
C MET A 11 32.52 -1.48 14.07
N VAL A 12 33.63 -1.98 13.51
CA VAL A 12 33.82 -2.01 12.07
C VAL A 12 32.78 -2.98 11.54
N ILE A 13 31.73 -2.45 10.93
CA ILE A 13 30.70 -3.26 10.30
C ILE A 13 31.38 -3.96 9.11
N THR A 14 31.48 -5.28 9.17
CA THR A 14 32.07 -6.09 8.10
C THR A 14 31.08 -6.26 6.95
N GLU A 15 31.60 -6.52 5.75
CA GLU A 15 30.81 -6.85 4.56
C GLU A 15 29.81 -7.99 4.82
N GLU A 16 30.28 -9.08 5.44
CA GLU A 16 29.45 -10.24 5.77
C GLU A 16 28.25 -9.88 6.68
N LYS A 17 28.47 -8.93 7.60
CA LYS A 17 27.42 -8.47 8.52
C LYS A 17 26.34 -7.68 7.77
N ILE A 18 26.73 -6.85 6.79
CA ILE A 18 25.77 -6.12 5.95
C ILE A 18 24.98 -7.05 5.05
N LEU A 19 25.63 -8.00 4.39
CA LEU A 19 24.95 -9.01 3.58
C LEU A 19 23.94 -9.81 4.43
N SER A 20 24.32 -10.19 5.64
CA SER A 20 23.41 -10.85 6.59
C SER A 20 22.24 -9.95 7.00
N ASN A 21 22.46 -8.65 7.19
CA ASN A 21 21.41 -7.70 7.53
C ASN A 21 20.44 -7.49 6.35
N ILE A 22 20.94 -7.43 5.12
CA ILE A 22 20.12 -7.35 3.90
C ILE A 22 19.20 -8.58 3.78
N ASP A 23 19.72 -9.78 3.97
CA ASP A 23 18.91 -11.02 3.94
C ASP A 23 17.84 -11.04 5.05
N LYS A 24 18.17 -10.57 6.25
CA LYS A 24 17.17 -10.43 7.34
C LYS A 24 16.06 -9.46 6.97
N ILE A 25 16.40 -8.30 6.41
CA ILE A 25 15.41 -7.32 5.94
C ILE A 25 14.54 -7.95 4.86
N GLN A 26 15.14 -8.60 3.86
CA GLN A 26 14.41 -9.25 2.77
C GLN A 26 13.39 -10.28 3.29
N LYS A 27 13.74 -11.05 4.33
CA LYS A 27 12.82 -11.98 5.01
C LYS A 27 11.68 -11.29 5.75
N LEU A 28 11.92 -10.11 6.32
CA LEU A 28 10.92 -9.33 7.06
C LEU A 28 9.90 -8.64 6.15
N ILE A 29 10.33 -8.23 4.96
CA ILE A 29 9.45 -7.59 3.96
C ILE A 29 8.76 -8.58 3.02
N ASN A 30 9.17 -9.86 3.03
CA ASN A 30 8.57 -10.87 2.16
C ASN A 30 7.15 -11.22 2.63
N PRO A 31 6.12 -11.05 1.78
CA PRO A 31 4.72 -11.31 2.13
C PRO A 31 4.41 -12.79 2.42
N LYS A 32 5.30 -13.71 2.05
CA LYS A 32 5.18 -15.16 2.34
C LYS A 32 5.90 -15.59 3.61
N SER A 33 6.65 -14.70 4.25
CA SER A 33 7.41 -15.01 5.47
C SER A 33 6.48 -15.14 6.68
N LYS A 34 6.86 -16.01 7.64
CA LYS A 34 6.14 -16.18 8.92
C LYS A 34 6.38 -15.02 9.90
N LYS A 35 7.50 -14.31 9.77
CA LYS A 35 7.84 -13.14 10.58
C LYS A 35 7.84 -11.93 9.66
N GLN A 36 6.77 -11.15 9.71
CA GLN A 36 6.60 -9.94 8.93
C GLN A 36 6.63 -8.73 9.83
N ILE A 37 7.03 -7.59 9.27
CA ILE A 37 6.88 -6.31 9.94
C ILE A 37 5.38 -6.05 10.07
N VAL A 38 4.94 -5.87 11.31
CA VAL A 38 3.55 -5.58 11.63
C VAL A 38 3.33 -4.07 11.59
N GLN A 39 4.22 -3.29 12.21
CA GLN A 39 4.20 -1.84 12.23
C GLN A 39 5.62 -1.29 12.20
N LEU A 40 5.91 -0.42 11.23
CA LEU A 40 7.24 0.20 11.09
C LEU A 40 7.61 1.03 12.32
N GLU A 41 6.65 1.74 12.92
CA GLU A 41 6.93 2.68 14.00
C GLU A 41 7.49 2.00 15.25
N GLU A 42 6.96 0.81 15.57
CA GLU A 42 7.32 0.02 16.75
C GLU A 42 8.50 -0.93 16.53
N ASP A 43 8.85 -1.24 15.28
CA ASP A 43 9.92 -2.19 14.96
C ASP A 43 11.31 -1.50 14.95
N THR A 44 11.87 -1.35 16.15
CA THR A 44 13.23 -0.82 16.35
C THR A 44 14.29 -1.68 15.69
N MET A 45 14.13 -3.02 15.72
CA MET A 45 15.07 -3.96 15.11
C MET A 45 15.18 -3.72 13.60
N PHE A 46 14.05 -3.53 12.92
CA PHE A 46 14.02 -3.25 11.49
C PHE A 46 14.71 -1.92 11.16
N LYS A 47 14.43 -0.86 11.93
CA LYS A 47 15.08 0.45 11.74
C LYS A 47 16.59 0.37 11.94
N ASP A 48 17.04 -0.34 12.96
CA ASP A 48 18.47 -0.54 13.22
C ASP A 48 19.15 -1.31 12.09
N LEU A 49 18.49 -2.30 11.50
CA LEU A 49 19.01 -3.04 10.35
C LEU A 49 19.16 -2.12 9.12
N VAL A 50 18.15 -1.32 8.79
CA VAL A 50 18.21 -0.36 7.67
C VAL A 50 19.27 0.70 7.93
N GLN A 51 19.34 1.25 9.15
CA GLN A 51 20.34 2.24 9.53
C GLN A 51 21.76 1.66 9.44
N SER A 52 21.97 0.41 9.84
CA SER A 52 23.28 -0.23 9.70
C SER A 52 23.75 -0.34 8.25
N ILE A 53 22.83 -0.56 7.31
CA ILE A 53 23.13 -0.59 5.87
C ILE A 53 23.43 0.83 5.39
N LYS A 54 22.61 1.81 5.77
CA LYS A 54 22.82 3.23 5.45
C LYS A 54 24.19 3.73 5.93
N ASP A 55 24.53 3.47 7.19
CA ASP A 55 25.82 3.86 7.77
C ASP A 55 26.98 3.24 6.99
N TYR A 56 26.87 1.95 6.65
CA TYR A 56 27.87 1.30 5.82
C TYR A 56 27.97 1.92 4.42
N LEU A 57 26.85 2.16 3.74
CA LEU A 57 26.82 2.75 2.40
C LEU A 57 27.34 4.20 2.37
N THR A 58 27.18 4.95 3.46
CA THR A 58 27.64 6.36 3.55
C THR A 58 29.09 6.49 4.05
N GLU A 59 29.58 5.56 4.86
CA GLU A 59 30.97 5.57 5.34
C GLU A 59 31.97 5.10 4.27
N TYR A 60 31.56 4.14 3.43
CA TYR A 60 32.43 3.48 2.46
C TYR A 60 32.77 4.21 1.14
N PRO A 61 32.04 5.23 0.63
CA PRO A 61 32.42 5.96 -0.60
C PRO A 61 33.79 6.65 -0.48
N ASN A 62 34.31 6.79 0.75
CA ASN A 62 35.63 7.35 1.03
C ASN A 62 36.80 6.35 0.86
N LYS A 63 36.52 5.08 0.51
CA LYS A 63 37.53 4.04 0.21
C LYS A 63 37.52 3.72 -1.28
N LYS A 64 38.71 3.65 -1.89
CA LYS A 64 38.92 3.54 -3.35
C LYS A 64 38.23 2.35 -4.07
N ASN A 65 37.68 1.37 -3.36
CA ASN A 65 36.97 0.25 -3.98
C ASN A 65 35.83 -0.22 -3.07
N PHE A 66 34.58 -0.07 -3.52
CA PHE A 66 33.40 -0.52 -2.81
C PHE A 66 33.10 -1.99 -3.14
N PRO A 67 32.71 -2.86 -2.18
CA PRO A 67 32.43 -4.25 -2.48
C PRO A 67 31.24 -4.44 -3.44
N ASN A 68 31.49 -5.06 -4.60
CA ASN A 68 30.46 -5.32 -5.63
C ASN A 68 29.30 -6.17 -5.10
N SER A 69 29.61 -7.12 -4.20
CA SER A 69 28.65 -7.97 -3.49
C SER A 69 27.60 -7.15 -2.72
N VAL A 70 28.04 -6.17 -1.94
CA VAL A 70 27.18 -5.31 -1.13
C VAL A 70 26.37 -4.38 -2.02
N TYR A 71 27.00 -3.85 -3.08
CA TYR A 71 26.32 -2.96 -4.02
C TYR A 71 25.15 -3.68 -4.67
N LYS A 72 25.42 -4.88 -5.21
CA LYS A 72 24.42 -5.72 -5.86
C LYS A 72 23.31 -6.13 -4.88
N ALA A 73 23.66 -6.59 -3.68
CA ALA A 73 22.66 -6.99 -2.69
C ALA A 73 21.77 -5.83 -2.24
N ALA A 74 22.34 -4.64 -2.04
CA ALA A 74 21.57 -3.44 -1.69
C ALA A 74 20.69 -2.97 -2.85
N TYR A 75 21.18 -3.06 -4.10
CA TYR A 75 20.40 -2.78 -5.30
C TYR A 75 19.21 -3.73 -5.44
N GLU A 76 19.45 -5.04 -5.32
CA GLU A 76 18.41 -6.07 -5.36
C GLU A 76 17.37 -5.89 -4.25
N LEU A 77 17.79 -5.47 -3.06
CA LEU A 77 16.88 -5.15 -1.95
C LEU A 77 15.97 -3.98 -2.28
N VAL A 78 16.51 -2.90 -2.85
CA VAL A 78 15.73 -1.71 -3.25
C VAL A 78 14.78 -2.04 -4.39
N GLU A 79 15.23 -2.81 -5.39
CA GLU A 79 14.38 -3.27 -6.49
C GLU A 79 13.24 -4.16 -5.99
N TYR A 80 13.55 -5.12 -5.12
CA TYR A 80 12.53 -5.97 -4.49
C TYR A 80 11.53 -5.13 -3.69
N ALA A 81 12.00 -4.18 -2.88
CA ALA A 81 11.14 -3.31 -2.09
C ALA A 81 10.22 -2.45 -2.99
N THR A 82 10.75 -1.95 -4.10
CA THR A 82 9.99 -1.16 -5.08
C THR A 82 8.90 -2.00 -5.75
N ASN A 83 9.24 -3.20 -6.22
CA ASN A 83 8.27 -4.10 -6.84
C ASN A 83 7.14 -4.48 -5.88
N GLN A 84 7.47 -4.77 -4.61
CA GLN A 84 6.48 -5.06 -3.58
C GLN A 84 5.61 -3.84 -3.25
N PHE A 85 6.18 -2.63 -3.28
CA PHE A 85 5.43 -1.39 -3.08
C PHE A 85 4.41 -1.17 -4.21
N GLU A 86 4.81 -1.42 -5.47
CA GLU A 86 3.92 -1.34 -6.62
C GLU A 86 2.77 -2.38 -6.54
N GLU A 87 3.08 -3.62 -6.15
CA GLU A 87 2.07 -4.65 -5.94
C GLU A 87 1.07 -4.27 -4.83
N ASN A 88 1.55 -3.71 -3.72
CA ASN A 88 0.71 -3.23 -2.64
C ASN A 88 -0.18 -2.06 -3.08
N THR A 89 0.34 -1.16 -3.92
CA THR A 89 -0.42 -0.04 -4.48
C THR A 89 -1.60 -0.54 -5.32
N LYS A 90 -1.39 -1.56 -6.17
CA LYS A 90 -2.47 -2.17 -6.96
C LYS A 90 -3.54 -2.80 -6.06
N LYS A 91 -3.14 -3.50 -5.01
CA LYS A 91 -4.09 -4.08 -4.04
C LYS A 91 -4.93 -3.01 -3.33
N ILE A 92 -4.31 -1.89 -2.95
CA ILE A 92 -5.05 -0.75 -2.37
C ILE A 92 -6.05 -0.19 -3.38
N GLU A 93 -5.66 -0.04 -4.65
CA GLU A 93 -6.56 0.42 -5.71
C GLU A 93 -7.77 -0.51 -5.87
N ASP A 94 -7.55 -1.83 -5.91
CA ASP A 94 -8.63 -2.82 -5.96
C ASP A 94 -9.58 -2.72 -4.74
N LEU A 95 -9.01 -2.54 -3.54
CA LEU A 95 -9.78 -2.37 -2.30
C LEU A 95 -10.60 -1.07 -2.30
N ILE A 96 -10.06 0.02 -2.85
CA ILE A 96 -10.79 1.29 -3.01
C ILE A 96 -11.97 1.10 -3.97
N ILE A 97 -11.75 0.46 -5.13
CA ILE A 97 -12.81 0.17 -6.10
C ILE A 97 -13.91 -0.68 -5.45
N GLN A 98 -13.54 -1.70 -4.67
CA GLN A 98 -14.50 -2.51 -3.92
C GLN A 98 -15.30 -1.67 -2.91
N ARG A 99 -14.65 -0.78 -2.17
CA ARG A 99 -15.31 0.14 -1.23
C ARG A 99 -16.30 1.05 -1.96
N GLU A 100 -15.91 1.64 -3.08
CA GLU A 100 -16.78 2.48 -3.90
C GLU A 100 -18.02 1.72 -4.39
N ASN A 101 -17.83 0.49 -4.88
CA ASN A 101 -18.93 -0.38 -5.27
C ASN A 101 -19.87 -0.69 -4.09
N ASN A 102 -19.31 -0.98 -2.91
CA ASN A 102 -20.11 -1.24 -1.71
C ASN A 102 -20.92 -0.01 -1.26
N ILE A 103 -20.32 1.19 -1.32
CA ILE A 103 -21.03 2.45 -1.04
C ILE A 103 -22.16 2.68 -2.05
N ALA A 104 -21.92 2.43 -3.34
CA ALA A 104 -22.93 2.54 -4.37
C ALA A 104 -24.10 1.55 -4.14
N LEU A 105 -23.79 0.30 -3.77
CA LEU A 105 -24.80 -0.69 -3.38
C LEU A 105 -25.57 -0.26 -2.13
N ALA A 106 -24.89 0.25 -1.10
CA ALA A 106 -25.55 0.76 0.09
C ALA A 106 -26.53 1.90 -0.23
N ALA A 107 -26.13 2.83 -1.09
CA ALA A 107 -26.99 3.92 -1.56
C ALA A 107 -28.22 3.42 -2.34
N LYS A 108 -28.02 2.44 -3.26
CA LYS A 108 -29.13 1.77 -3.96
C LYS A 108 -30.10 1.11 -2.98
N LEU A 109 -29.57 0.41 -1.97
CA LEU A 109 -30.36 -0.30 -0.98
C LEU A 109 -31.14 0.65 -0.04
N LYS A 110 -30.53 1.76 0.39
CA LYS A 110 -31.21 2.84 1.13
C LYS A 110 -32.36 3.43 0.32
N LYS A 111 -32.12 3.72 -0.97
CA LYS A 111 -33.15 4.24 -1.88
C LYS A 111 -34.30 3.24 -2.04
N ALA A 112 -33.99 1.96 -2.21
CA ALA A 112 -34.99 0.91 -2.28
C ALA A 112 -35.81 0.82 -0.99
N LEU A 113 -35.16 0.83 0.17
CA LEU A 113 -35.85 0.81 1.47
C LEU A 113 -36.81 1.99 1.64
N ASN A 114 -36.38 3.20 1.28
CA ASN A 114 -37.22 4.40 1.34
C ASN A 114 -38.44 4.30 0.41
N MET A 115 -38.21 3.90 -0.84
CA MET A 115 -39.26 3.72 -1.85
C MET A 115 -40.35 2.75 -1.38
N VAL A 116 -39.93 1.63 -0.80
CA VAL A 116 -40.80 0.57 -0.29
C VAL A 116 -41.54 1.03 0.97
N THR A 117 -40.86 1.75 1.86
CA THR A 117 -41.43 2.28 3.11
C THR A 117 -42.46 3.38 2.85
N ASN A 118 -42.27 4.16 1.79
CA ASN A 118 -43.18 5.22 1.36
C ASN A 118 -44.25 4.73 0.37
N LYS A 119 -44.15 3.48 -0.10
CA LYS A 119 -45.05 2.87 -1.09
C LYS A 119 -45.18 3.72 -2.35
N GLU A 120 -44.04 4.21 -2.84
CA GLU A 120 -43.98 4.96 -4.11
C GLU A 120 -44.54 4.13 -5.27
N ASP A 121 -45.05 4.81 -6.29
CA ASP A 121 -45.58 4.13 -7.46
C ASP A 121 -44.52 3.25 -8.13
N ASP A 122 -44.99 2.07 -8.55
CA ASP A 122 -44.20 1.07 -9.26
C ASP A 122 -43.02 0.48 -8.46
N TRP A 123 -43.06 0.56 -7.12
CA TRP A 123 -41.98 0.03 -6.27
C TRP A 123 -41.68 -1.46 -6.49
N LYS A 124 -42.69 -2.27 -6.87
CA LYS A 124 -42.53 -3.71 -7.12
C LYS A 124 -41.60 -3.98 -8.30
N ASN A 125 -41.80 -3.30 -9.42
CA ASN A 125 -40.97 -3.46 -10.61
C ASN A 125 -39.57 -2.90 -10.38
N LYS A 126 -39.45 -1.82 -9.62
CA LYS A 126 -38.16 -1.23 -9.24
C LYS A 126 -37.35 -2.14 -8.32
N ILE A 127 -37.98 -2.83 -7.36
CA ILE A 127 -37.31 -3.87 -6.56
C ILE A 127 -36.86 -5.01 -7.47
N GLN A 128 -37.71 -5.48 -8.39
CA GLN A 128 -37.36 -6.64 -9.22
C GLN A 128 -36.08 -6.40 -10.03
N LYS A 129 -35.83 -5.17 -10.47
CA LYS A 129 -34.58 -4.79 -11.16
C LYS A 129 -33.34 -4.86 -10.26
N LEU A 130 -33.49 -4.84 -8.94
CA LEU A 130 -32.39 -4.95 -7.98
C LEU A 130 -31.88 -6.39 -7.82
N SER A 131 -32.53 -7.39 -8.41
CA SER A 131 -32.07 -8.78 -8.36
C SER A 131 -30.73 -9.01 -9.06
N GLU A 132 -30.32 -8.08 -9.92
CA GLU A 132 -28.98 -8.09 -10.55
C GLU A 132 -27.87 -7.75 -9.54
N ASP A 133 -28.18 -6.90 -8.54
CA ASP A 133 -27.22 -6.34 -7.59
C ASP A 133 -27.27 -7.01 -6.20
N PHE A 134 -28.41 -7.61 -5.84
CA PHE A 134 -28.67 -8.13 -4.49
C PHE A 134 -29.22 -9.56 -4.51
N SER A 135 -29.00 -10.28 -3.41
CA SER A 135 -29.53 -11.63 -3.21
C SER A 135 -31.06 -11.65 -3.12
N GLU A 136 -31.66 -12.79 -3.49
CA GLU A 136 -33.11 -13.00 -3.41
C GLU A 136 -33.67 -12.72 -2.00
N GLU A 137 -32.91 -13.04 -0.95
CA GLU A 137 -33.31 -12.74 0.44
C GLU A 137 -33.51 -11.23 0.68
N ILE A 138 -32.63 -10.38 0.15
CA ILE A 138 -32.76 -8.91 0.27
C ILE A 138 -33.98 -8.42 -0.52
N ILE A 139 -34.22 -9.01 -1.69
CA ILE A 139 -35.38 -8.70 -2.53
C ILE A 139 -36.69 -9.08 -1.83
N ASP A 140 -36.74 -10.26 -1.23
CA ASP A 140 -37.92 -10.78 -0.52
C ASP A 140 -38.22 -10.00 0.75
N THR A 141 -37.18 -9.61 1.49
CA THR A 141 -37.32 -8.77 2.68
C THR A 141 -37.84 -7.38 2.31
N LEU A 142 -37.29 -6.71 1.28
CA LEU A 142 -37.85 -5.46 0.75
C LEU A 142 -39.30 -5.64 0.26
N GLY A 143 -39.59 -6.74 -0.44
CA GLY A 143 -40.94 -7.09 -0.87
C GLY A 143 -41.94 -7.20 0.30
N SER A 144 -41.50 -7.83 1.39
CA SER A 144 -42.30 -8.03 2.60
C SER A 144 -42.53 -6.73 3.36
N ILE A 145 -41.53 -5.84 3.43
CA ILE A 145 -41.65 -4.49 3.99
C ILE A 145 -42.70 -3.69 3.21
N GLY A 146 -42.69 -3.73 1.87
CA GLY A 146 -43.62 -2.94 1.04
C GLY A 146 -45.06 -3.45 1.08
N ARG A 147 -45.24 -4.76 1.22
CA ARG A 147 -46.57 -5.39 1.40
C ARG A 147 -47.14 -5.20 2.81
N ALA A 148 -46.33 -4.80 3.79
CA ALA A 148 -46.79 -4.63 5.16
C ALA A 148 -47.92 -3.60 5.26
N ARG A 149 -48.97 -3.96 6.01
CA ARG A 149 -50.11 -3.06 6.27
C ARG A 149 -49.81 -2.01 7.33
N SER A 150 -48.90 -2.32 8.26
CA SER A 150 -48.54 -1.43 9.37
C SER A 150 -47.03 -1.40 9.60
N LYS A 151 -46.50 -0.19 9.75
CA LYS A 151 -45.11 0.07 10.15
C LYS A 151 -44.82 -0.38 11.59
N LYS A 152 -45.86 -0.63 12.40
CA LYS A 152 -45.71 -1.12 13.79
C LYS A 152 -45.63 -2.65 13.89
N SER A 153 -45.81 -3.37 12.78
CA SER A 153 -45.72 -4.83 12.81
C SER A 153 -44.29 -5.29 13.05
N GLN A 154 -44.13 -6.35 13.84
CA GLN A 154 -42.82 -6.92 14.18
C GLN A 154 -42.02 -7.28 12.91
N ASN A 155 -42.66 -7.96 11.96
CA ASN A 155 -42.05 -8.35 10.69
C ASN A 155 -41.57 -7.16 9.85
N PHE A 156 -42.28 -6.03 9.89
CA PHE A 156 -41.82 -4.81 9.22
C PHE A 156 -40.58 -4.24 9.89
N GLN A 157 -40.59 -4.13 11.22
CA GLN A 157 -39.48 -3.59 12.00
C GLN A 157 -38.22 -4.46 11.86
N ASP A 158 -38.38 -5.78 11.90
CA ASP A 158 -37.26 -6.71 11.75
C ASP A 158 -36.70 -6.69 10.33
N GLY A 159 -37.55 -6.60 9.31
CA GLY A 159 -37.10 -6.41 7.93
C GLY A 159 -36.32 -5.11 7.73
N VAL A 160 -36.81 -3.99 8.28
CA VAL A 160 -36.11 -2.69 8.22
C VAL A 160 -34.75 -2.77 8.93
N LYS A 161 -34.68 -3.40 10.10
CA LYS A 161 -33.41 -3.61 10.83
C LYS A 161 -32.43 -4.44 10.02
N LEU A 162 -32.88 -5.52 9.39
CA LEU A 162 -32.03 -6.39 8.57
C LEU A 162 -31.44 -5.62 7.38
N ILE A 163 -32.27 -4.86 6.65
CA ILE A 163 -31.80 -4.02 5.54
C ILE A 163 -30.84 -2.94 6.03
N ASN A 164 -31.15 -2.25 7.13
CA ASN A 164 -30.27 -1.22 7.69
C ASN A 164 -28.93 -1.80 8.18
N ALA A 165 -28.93 -2.99 8.77
CA ALA A 165 -27.70 -3.69 9.14
C ALA A 165 -26.86 -4.03 7.90
N LYS A 166 -27.50 -4.50 6.82
CA LYS A 166 -26.81 -4.78 5.55
C LYS A 166 -26.20 -3.51 4.93
N VAL A 167 -26.96 -2.41 4.96
CA VAL A 167 -26.49 -1.08 4.54
C VAL A 167 -25.29 -0.65 5.39
N ALA A 168 -25.38 -0.74 6.71
CA ALA A 168 -24.29 -0.35 7.61
C ALA A 168 -23.02 -1.17 7.36
N ASN A 169 -23.14 -2.47 7.07
CA ASN A 169 -22.01 -3.32 6.72
C ASN A 169 -21.37 -2.93 5.38
N LEU A 170 -22.18 -2.56 4.37
CA LEU A 170 -21.70 -2.07 3.08
C LEU A 170 -21.08 -0.66 3.16
N GLU A 171 -21.46 0.16 4.14
CA GLU A 171 -20.88 1.49 4.34
C GLU A 171 -19.62 1.44 5.19
N SER A 172 -19.66 0.70 6.30
CA SER A 172 -18.55 0.61 7.24
C SER A 172 -17.30 0.01 6.59
N ASN A 173 -17.46 -0.99 5.73
CA ASN A 173 -16.35 -1.63 5.01
C ASN A 173 -15.16 -2.00 5.92
N LEU A 174 -15.43 -2.35 7.19
CA LEU A 174 -14.40 -2.51 8.23
C LEU A 174 -13.27 -3.46 7.82
N HIS A 175 -13.61 -4.56 7.12
CA HIS A 175 -12.63 -5.50 6.60
C HIS A 175 -11.66 -4.86 5.58
N ILE A 176 -12.19 -4.03 4.68
CA ILE A 176 -11.40 -3.29 3.69
C ILE A 176 -10.50 -2.29 4.39
N GLU A 177 -11.01 -1.58 5.40
CA GLU A 177 -10.23 -0.62 6.18
C GLU A 177 -9.05 -1.25 6.90
N ILE A 178 -9.28 -2.37 7.60
CA ILE A 178 -8.22 -3.14 8.28
C ILE A 178 -7.18 -3.66 7.28
N ASP A 179 -7.63 -4.16 6.12
CA ASP A 179 -6.72 -4.65 5.08
C ASP A 179 -5.90 -3.51 4.45
N MET A 180 -6.51 -2.34 4.22
CA MET A 180 -5.80 -1.14 3.76
C MET A 180 -4.75 -0.66 4.76
N GLU A 181 -5.10 -0.59 6.05
CA GLU A 181 -4.17 -0.18 7.12
C GLU A 181 -2.95 -1.11 7.18
N ARG A 182 -3.19 -2.43 7.14
CA ARG A 182 -2.10 -3.43 7.13
C ARG A 182 -1.20 -3.27 5.89
N ILE A 183 -1.77 -3.01 4.72
CA ILE A 183 -0.98 -2.79 3.50
C ILE A 183 -0.24 -1.44 3.58
N GLU A 184 -0.83 -0.41 4.17
CA GLU A 184 -0.20 0.89 4.38
C GLU A 184 1.05 0.75 5.25
N ASP A 185 0.98 0.06 6.38
CA ASP A 185 2.12 -0.11 7.29
C ASP A 185 3.27 -0.88 6.63
N ARG A 186 2.96 -1.92 5.85
CA ARG A 186 3.96 -2.61 5.02
C ARG A 186 4.56 -1.67 3.98
N SER A 187 3.73 -0.86 3.34
CA SER A 187 4.16 0.08 2.29
C SER A 187 5.04 1.19 2.86
N LYS A 188 4.83 1.63 4.11
CA LYS A 188 5.74 2.54 4.82
C LYS A 188 7.12 1.90 5.01
N ALA A 189 7.18 0.63 5.45
CA ALA A 189 8.46 -0.07 5.63
C ALA A 189 9.22 -0.23 4.30
N LEU A 190 8.52 -0.58 3.22
CA LEU A 190 9.09 -0.67 1.88
C LEU A 190 9.59 0.69 1.38
N SER A 191 8.81 1.75 1.61
CA SER A 191 9.22 3.13 1.28
C SER A 191 10.43 3.58 2.10
N PHE A 192 10.51 3.20 3.37
CA PHE A 192 11.65 3.53 4.23
C PHE A 192 12.95 2.92 3.71
N ILE A 193 12.92 1.66 3.29
CA ILE A 193 14.06 1.01 2.59
C ILE A 193 14.42 1.78 1.32
N GLY A 194 13.42 2.06 0.48
CA GLY A 194 13.64 2.75 -0.80
C GLY A 194 14.22 4.15 -0.65
N ILE A 195 13.85 4.89 0.39
CA ILE A 195 14.41 6.22 0.66
C ILE A 195 15.82 6.09 1.22
N GLU A 196 15.98 5.41 2.35
CA GLU A 196 17.24 5.41 3.11
C GLU A 196 18.38 4.70 2.36
N ILE A 197 18.10 3.57 1.72
CA ILE A 197 19.12 2.75 1.05
C ILE A 197 19.40 3.28 -0.36
N ALA A 198 18.37 3.65 -1.14
CA ALA A 198 18.60 4.13 -2.50
C ALA A 198 19.23 5.52 -2.54
N GLU A 199 18.93 6.40 -1.57
CA GLU A 199 19.62 7.70 -1.44
C GLU A 199 21.11 7.50 -1.15
N SER A 200 21.44 6.57 -0.25
CA SER A 200 22.84 6.22 0.06
C SER A 200 23.57 5.57 -1.12
N LEU A 201 22.89 4.70 -1.89
CA LEU A 201 23.48 4.06 -3.08
C LEU A 201 23.79 5.05 -4.20
N LYS A 202 23.10 6.19 -4.27
CA LYS A 202 23.31 7.21 -5.30
C LYS A 202 24.68 7.88 -5.17
N GLU A 203 25.22 7.97 -3.96
CA GLU A 203 26.52 8.57 -3.69
C GLU A 203 27.69 7.62 -4.02
N ILE A 204 27.41 6.33 -4.18
CA ILE A 204 28.40 5.32 -4.52
C ILE A 204 28.51 5.24 -6.05
N PRO A 205 29.71 5.43 -6.64
CA PRO A 205 29.89 5.20 -8.06
C PRO A 205 29.57 3.74 -8.38
N THR A 206 28.82 3.50 -9.45
CA THR A 206 28.53 2.14 -9.92
C THR A 206 29.87 1.44 -10.13
N PRO A 207 30.13 0.32 -9.43
CA PRO A 207 31.39 -0.37 -9.60
C PRO A 207 31.55 -0.77 -11.07
N GLU A 208 32.72 -0.50 -11.64
CA GLU A 208 33.09 -1.05 -12.94
C GLU A 208 33.04 -2.58 -12.80
N GLU A 209 32.21 -3.24 -13.59
CA GLU A 209 32.27 -4.69 -13.70
C GLU A 209 33.68 -5.04 -14.15
N ASP A 210 34.42 -5.85 -13.38
CA ASP A 210 35.69 -6.42 -13.83
C ASP A 210 35.40 -7.31 -15.04
N VAL A 211 35.39 -6.72 -16.23
CA VAL A 211 35.33 -7.40 -17.52
C VAL A 211 36.70 -8.04 -17.78
N GLN A 212 37.05 -9.09 -17.03
CA GLN A 212 38.31 -9.82 -17.27
C GLN A 212 38.15 -11.32 -17.55
N GLU A 213 36.93 -11.87 -17.64
CA GLU A 213 36.75 -13.27 -18.06
C GLU A 213 35.86 -13.50 -19.30
N LEU A 214 35.46 -12.46 -20.03
CA LEU A 214 34.68 -12.59 -21.28
C LEU A 214 35.42 -12.11 -22.54
N GLN A 215 36.70 -11.79 -22.44
CA GLN A 215 37.42 -11.01 -23.46
C GLN A 215 37.94 -11.80 -24.67
N GLU A 216 37.64 -13.10 -24.80
CA GLU A 216 38.02 -13.88 -25.99
C GLU A 216 36.90 -14.08 -27.03
N GLU A 217 35.63 -13.78 -26.75
CA GLU A 217 34.54 -13.98 -27.73
C GLU A 217 33.98 -12.69 -28.36
N ILE A 218 34.39 -11.49 -27.92
CA ILE A 218 33.71 -10.22 -28.29
C ILE A 218 34.19 -9.63 -29.64
N SER A 219 35.23 -10.16 -30.27
CA SER A 219 35.78 -9.56 -31.51
C SER A 219 34.93 -9.74 -32.78
N ALA A 220 33.81 -10.46 -32.72
CA ALA A 220 32.93 -10.68 -33.87
C ALA A 220 31.63 -9.84 -33.88
N ASP A 221 31.21 -9.24 -32.77
CA ASP A 221 29.89 -8.62 -32.63
C ASP A 221 29.88 -7.08 -32.73
N GLU A 222 31.05 -6.42 -32.75
CA GLU A 222 31.15 -4.95 -32.77
C GLU A 222 30.61 -4.30 -34.07
N GLN A 223 30.46 -5.07 -35.16
CA GLN A 223 29.88 -4.54 -36.41
C GLN A 223 28.35 -4.63 -36.47
N TYR A 224 27.68 -5.39 -35.61
CA TYR A 224 26.21 -5.53 -35.63
C TYR A 224 25.49 -4.57 -34.66
N ILE A 225 26.20 -4.04 -33.66
CA ILE A 225 25.60 -3.22 -32.59
C ILE A 225 25.35 -1.76 -33.02
N ASN A 226 26.01 -1.27 -34.08
CA ASN A 226 25.87 0.13 -34.54
C ASN A 226 24.54 0.43 -35.27
N GLU A 227 23.77 -0.58 -35.70
CA GLU A 227 22.54 -0.35 -36.48
C GLU A 227 21.24 -0.53 -35.68
N THR A 228 21.26 -1.22 -34.54
CA THR A 228 20.09 -1.35 -33.66
C THR A 228 20.22 -0.45 -32.44
N ARG A 229 19.66 0.76 -32.57
CA ARG A 229 19.46 1.75 -31.49
C ARG A 229 19.05 1.07 -30.18
N VAL A 230 20.01 0.91 -29.28
CA VAL A 230 19.80 0.34 -27.95
C VAL A 230 18.98 1.32 -27.13
N ASN A 231 17.76 0.90 -26.79
CA ASN A 231 16.88 1.57 -25.86
C ASN A 231 17.54 1.53 -24.47
N ILE A 232 18.15 2.65 -24.06
CA ILE A 232 18.79 2.79 -22.75
C ILE A 232 17.71 2.56 -21.69
N LYS A 233 17.85 1.51 -20.86
CA LYS A 233 16.93 1.25 -19.75
C LYS A 233 16.89 2.53 -18.87
N PRO A 234 15.71 3.10 -18.58
CA PRO A 234 15.62 4.31 -17.76
C PRO A 234 16.16 4.04 -16.37
N SER A 235 16.83 5.04 -15.79
CA SER A 235 17.45 4.94 -14.47
C SER A 235 16.41 4.60 -13.39
N LEU A 236 16.80 3.87 -12.35
CA LEU A 236 15.92 3.56 -11.21
C LEU A 236 15.26 4.83 -10.62
N TRP A 237 15.94 5.96 -10.70
CA TRP A 237 15.46 7.24 -10.20
C TRP A 237 14.41 7.88 -11.11
N GLU A 238 14.54 7.70 -12.43
CA GLU A 238 13.49 8.05 -13.38
C GLU A 238 12.30 7.11 -13.29
N ARG A 239 12.51 5.83 -12.98
CA ARG A 239 11.40 4.91 -12.63
C ARG A 239 10.73 5.37 -11.35
N PHE A 240 11.45 5.60 -10.25
CA PHE A 240 10.92 6.13 -9.00
C PHE A 240 10.13 7.44 -9.17
N LYS A 241 10.62 8.38 -10.00
CA LYS A 241 9.93 9.65 -10.29
C LYS A 241 8.78 9.55 -11.28
N ASN A 242 8.87 8.67 -12.29
CA ASN A 242 7.84 8.51 -13.33
C ASN A 242 6.79 7.47 -12.97
N THR A 243 7.02 6.62 -11.96
CA THR A 243 5.98 5.73 -11.49
C THR A 243 4.91 6.58 -10.82
N LYS A 244 3.65 6.25 -11.08
CA LYS A 244 2.46 6.75 -10.36
C LYS A 244 2.60 6.64 -8.82
N LEU A 245 3.65 6.00 -8.32
CA LEU A 245 4.18 5.89 -6.96
C LEU A 245 4.21 7.21 -6.18
N VAL A 246 4.76 8.32 -6.71
CA VAL A 246 4.73 9.61 -5.97
C VAL A 246 3.30 10.17 -5.85
N ARG A 247 2.46 9.98 -6.88
CA ARG A 247 1.04 10.36 -6.84
C ARG A 247 0.24 9.44 -5.91
N ALA A 248 0.55 8.14 -5.89
CA ALA A 248 -0.09 7.13 -5.07
C ALA A 248 0.30 7.29 -3.58
N ILE A 249 1.57 7.54 -3.26
CA ILE A 249 2.01 7.93 -1.91
C ILE A 249 1.27 9.20 -1.48
N ARG A 250 1.15 10.21 -2.36
CA ARG A 250 0.43 11.45 -2.06
C ARG A 250 -1.08 11.24 -1.92
N TYR A 251 -1.68 10.28 -2.63
CA TYR A 251 -3.10 9.90 -2.50
C TYR A 251 -3.34 9.10 -1.22
N VAL A 252 -2.54 8.07 -0.94
CA VAL A 252 -2.61 7.25 0.30
C VAL A 252 -2.35 8.12 1.53
N MET A 253 -1.34 9.01 1.52
CA MET A 253 -1.13 9.98 2.60
C MET A 253 -2.21 11.07 2.67
N LYS A 254 -2.84 11.46 1.55
CA LYS A 254 -4.00 12.37 1.55
C LYS A 254 -5.26 11.71 2.09
N ILE A 255 -5.48 10.41 1.86
CA ILE A 255 -6.59 9.65 2.43
C ILE A 255 -6.51 9.65 3.97
N LYS A 256 -5.31 9.84 4.53
CA LYS A 256 -5.08 10.07 5.96
C LYS A 256 -5.56 11.43 6.50
N ILE A 257 -6.04 12.35 5.65
CA ILE A 257 -6.53 13.67 6.07
C ILE A 257 -7.96 13.88 5.50
N VAL A 258 -8.89 14.12 6.43
CA VAL A 258 -10.32 14.42 6.27
C VAL A 258 -11.27 13.21 6.34
N LEU A 259 -11.58 12.82 7.58
CA LEU A 259 -12.97 12.70 8.05
C LEU A 259 -13.10 13.42 9.40
N GLU A 260 -12.74 14.70 9.43
CA GLU A 260 -13.54 15.61 10.26
C GLU A 260 -14.80 15.87 9.45
N LEU A 261 -15.89 15.17 9.82
CA LEU A 261 -17.22 15.71 9.51
C LEU A 261 -17.19 17.14 10.07
N PRO A 262 -17.38 18.20 9.27
CA PRO A 262 -17.73 19.47 9.86
C PRO A 262 -19.00 19.21 10.67
N GLU A 263 -18.87 19.24 12.01
CA GLU A 263 -20.02 19.45 12.88
C GLU A 263 -20.74 20.67 12.31
N ALA A 264 -21.97 20.39 11.90
CA ALA A 264 -23.05 21.28 11.50
C ALA A 264 -22.77 22.77 11.69
N LEU A 265 -23.00 23.56 10.63
CA LEU A 265 -23.79 24.81 10.68
C LEU A 265 -23.87 25.43 9.27
N PRO A 266 -24.92 26.20 8.92
CA PRO A 266 -26.06 26.61 9.74
C PRO A 266 -27.43 26.26 9.13
N GLU A 267 -28.42 25.93 9.96
CA GLU A 267 -29.82 26.03 9.52
C GLU A 267 -30.29 27.49 9.69
N PRO A 268 -30.91 28.09 8.67
CA PRO A 268 -31.58 29.37 8.79
C PRO A 268 -33.02 29.12 9.23
N THR A 269 -33.42 29.61 10.40
CA THR A 269 -34.83 29.83 10.71
C THR A 269 -35.04 31.27 11.16
N HIS A 270 -35.68 32.03 10.28
CA HIS A 270 -36.46 33.20 10.62
C HIS A 270 -37.56 32.85 11.64
N GLY A 271 -37.90 33.81 12.51
CA GLY A 271 -39.26 33.92 13.05
C GLY A 271 -39.39 34.23 14.54
N GLU A 272 -39.56 35.52 14.84
CA GLU A 272 -40.57 36.08 15.77
C GLU A 272 -40.59 35.63 17.24
N GLN A 273 -40.15 36.50 18.16
CA GLN A 273 -40.99 37.43 18.96
C GLN A 273 -40.13 38.33 19.85
#